data_AF-A0A7V9GAT7-F1
#
_entry.id   AF-A0A7V9GAT7-F1
#
_cell.length_a   1.000
_cell.length_b   1.000
_cell.length_c   1.000
_cell.angle_alpha   90.00
_cell.angle_beta   90.00
_cell.angle_gamma   90.00
#
_symmetry.space_group_name_H-M   'P 1'
#
loop_
_entity.id
_entity.type
_entity.pdbx_description
1 polymer ?
#
loop_
_entity_poly.entity_id
_entity_poly.type
_entity_poly.pdbx_seq_one_letter_code
_entity_poly.pdbx_strand_id
1 'polypeptide(L)'
;MLGFSLTKFFAFLLIVLSFVHAAQAQEKTTKKTNILKKIISKVDGKKDESAKVAATETKPTQKGRLPVIIIPGLIGSELVNKNSDEKVWFNLTRSKNDDLRLPISPDIAANRDNLVPGDVLRRVQLIRLTPEIEIYQKLINSLEADGYKEGKIDVPDENGYADTVYVFPYDWRLDNVENAHILLQKMDELRAKLKRPDLKFNIVAHSMGGLIARYAAMYGKADLKARNFRPTWKGTSYINSILLVATPNGGSLSALNSLLNGFSLFGGGKLNLPFLQNLSKYDLFTIPSIYQLLPHDGMVRAFDENLKPLKIDIYNPATWEKYGWTAYTNEDFSKIIENATQEQAKGYFQAVLLRAKLFQAALSAKPMRKNPIPIYYFGSECRPTVDGMIIHKNPKDNTWKTEFETDSFTKRDGTKVSKEELEKVLYSPGDGVVPKRSLISSLLNIGKSANLESDVLKDLTVACGEHNRLAGDEIIDKTVLSLLNLPIEPPSGKAVKLTKSKRRN
;
A
#
# COMPACT_ATOMS: atom_id res chain seq x y z
N MET A 1 38.66 -20.50 13.14
CA MET A 1 37.98 -21.76 13.51
C MET A 1 37.09 -21.52 14.72
N LEU A 2 35.80 -21.32 14.52
CA LEU A 2 34.78 -21.47 15.56
C LEU A 2 33.62 -22.20 14.91
N GLY A 3 33.63 -23.53 15.05
CA GLY A 3 32.55 -24.39 14.60
C GLY A 3 31.34 -24.18 15.49
N PHE A 4 30.38 -23.38 15.02
CA PHE A 4 29.02 -23.43 15.52
C PHE A 4 28.44 -24.80 15.12
N SER A 5 28.47 -25.73 16.06
CA SER A 5 27.91 -27.07 15.91
C SER A 5 26.44 -26.96 15.48
N LEU A 6 26.13 -27.52 14.31
CA LEU A 6 24.78 -27.64 13.73
C LEU A 6 23.75 -28.16 14.76
N THR A 7 24.22 -28.98 15.70
CA THR A 7 23.46 -29.58 16.79
C THR A 7 22.90 -28.53 17.76
N LYS A 8 23.62 -27.43 18.03
CA LYS A 8 23.13 -26.34 18.90
C LYS A 8 22.04 -25.49 18.24
N PHE A 9 22.10 -25.35 16.91
CA PHE A 9 21.07 -24.65 16.14
C PHE A 9 19.76 -25.46 16.08
N PHE A 10 19.85 -26.77 15.88
CA PHE A 10 18.68 -27.67 15.91
C PHE A 10 18.04 -27.75 17.30
N ALA A 11 18.84 -27.75 18.38
CA ALA A 11 18.31 -27.73 19.74
C ALA A 11 17.54 -26.44 20.04
N PHE A 12 18.02 -25.28 19.56
CA PHE A 12 17.31 -24.00 19.69
C PHE A 12 16.00 -23.98 18.90
N LEU A 13 15.99 -24.53 17.68
CA LEU A 13 14.78 -24.61 16.85
C LEU A 13 13.70 -25.51 17.47
N LEU A 14 14.09 -26.64 18.08
CA LEU A 14 13.19 -27.54 18.80
C LEU A 14 12.55 -26.90 20.03
N ILE A 15 13.27 -26.03 20.74
CA ILE A 15 12.74 -25.28 21.88
C ILE A 15 11.72 -24.23 21.41
N VAL A 16 11.99 -23.54 20.31
CA VAL A 16 11.04 -22.56 19.74
C VAL A 16 9.76 -23.25 19.24
N LEU A 17 9.88 -24.43 18.61
CA LEU A 17 8.74 -25.23 18.14
C LEU A 17 7.85 -25.78 19.28
N SER A 18 8.43 -26.09 20.44
CA SER A 18 7.67 -26.55 21.60
C SER A 18 6.91 -25.43 22.30
N PHE A 19 7.40 -24.19 22.29
CA PHE A 19 6.64 -23.02 22.74
C PHE A 19 5.47 -22.68 21.81
N VAL A 20 5.63 -22.87 20.49
CA VAL A 20 4.54 -22.66 19.51
C VAL A 20 3.43 -23.72 19.67
N HIS A 21 3.79 -24.98 19.93
CA HIS A 21 2.80 -26.03 20.21
C HIS A 21 2.08 -25.84 21.54
N ALA A 22 2.77 -25.34 22.58
CA ALA A 22 2.14 -25.04 23.87
C ALA A 22 1.14 -23.88 23.79
N ALA A 23 1.41 -22.87 22.95
CA ALA A 23 0.49 -21.74 22.72
C ALA A 23 -0.78 -22.15 21.93
N GLN A 24 -0.68 -23.13 21.02
CA GLN A 24 -1.82 -23.62 20.23
C GLN A 24 -2.69 -24.64 20.99
N ALA A 25 -2.18 -25.26 22.06
CA ALA A 25 -2.93 -26.22 22.87
C ALA A 25 -3.92 -25.56 23.85
N GLN A 26 -3.84 -24.25 24.08
CA GLN A 26 -4.66 -23.55 25.07
C GLN A 26 -5.97 -22.93 24.52
N GLU A 27 -6.22 -23.03 23.21
CA GLU A 27 -7.37 -22.38 22.55
C GLU A 27 -8.50 -23.35 22.12
N LYS A 28 -8.45 -24.62 22.55
CA LYS A 28 -9.45 -25.65 22.20
C LYS A 28 -10.18 -26.23 23.41
N THR A 29 -11.01 -25.41 24.04
CA THR A 29 -12.13 -25.87 24.89
C THR A 29 -13.10 -24.69 25.00
N THR A 30 -14.28 -24.72 24.35
CA THR A 30 -15.56 -25.06 25.01
C THR A 30 -16.65 -25.28 23.95
N LYS A 31 -17.47 -26.33 24.15
CA LYS A 31 -18.49 -26.85 23.23
C LYS A 31 -19.90 -26.48 23.72
N LYS A 32 -20.76 -26.04 22.78
CA LYS A 32 -22.22 -26.23 22.57
C LYS A 32 -23.17 -26.45 23.77
N THR A 33 -24.31 -25.74 23.76
CA THR A 33 -25.66 -26.36 23.87
C THR A 33 -26.76 -25.58 23.11
N ASN A 34 -27.71 -26.34 22.57
CA ASN A 34 -28.90 -25.97 21.78
C ASN A 34 -29.98 -25.20 22.57
N ILE A 35 -30.88 -24.51 21.85
CA ILE A 35 -32.37 -24.67 21.83
C ILE A 35 -33.00 -23.35 21.32
N LEU A 36 -33.74 -23.38 20.21
CA LEU A 36 -35.16 -22.98 20.09
C LEU A 36 -35.58 -22.80 18.61
N LYS A 37 -35.79 -23.93 17.91
CA LYS A 37 -36.77 -24.00 16.82
C LYS A 37 -38.17 -24.09 17.45
N LYS A 38 -38.81 -22.95 17.70
CA LYS A 38 -40.27 -22.86 17.85
C LYS A 38 -40.65 -21.38 17.79
N ILE A 39 -41.02 -20.93 16.59
CA ILE A 39 -42.08 -19.97 16.26
C ILE A 39 -41.99 -19.80 14.73
N ILE A 40 -42.41 -20.85 14.00
CA ILE A 40 -42.99 -20.70 12.65
C ILE A 40 -44.15 -21.69 12.61
N SER A 41 -45.35 -21.16 12.80
CA SER A 41 -46.59 -21.58 12.11
C SER A 41 -47.75 -20.79 12.68
N LYS A 42 -48.15 -19.74 11.96
CA LYS A 42 -49.55 -19.59 11.56
C LYS A 42 -49.60 -18.76 10.28
N VAL A 43 -50.27 -19.38 9.33
CA VAL A 43 -50.50 -19.01 7.94
C VAL A 43 -51.74 -18.11 7.86
N ASP A 44 -51.94 -17.54 6.67
CA ASP A 44 -53.09 -16.80 6.12
C ASP A 44 -53.00 -15.27 6.25
N GLY A 45 -53.07 -14.48 5.17
CA GLY A 45 -53.30 -14.74 3.76
C GLY A 45 -53.90 -13.49 3.12
N LYS A 46 -53.47 -13.11 1.91
CA LYS A 46 -54.32 -12.59 0.80
C LYS A 46 -53.48 -12.07 -0.36
N LYS A 47 -53.86 -12.54 -1.55
CA LYS A 47 -53.55 -11.99 -2.87
C LYS A 47 -54.23 -10.63 -3.03
N ASP A 48 -53.59 -9.73 -3.78
CA ASP A 48 -54.31 -8.91 -4.76
C ASP A 48 -53.43 -8.62 -5.98
N GLU A 49 -54.07 -8.70 -7.14
CA GLU A 49 -53.55 -8.47 -8.48
C GLU A 49 -53.57 -6.99 -8.89
N SER A 50 -52.79 -6.70 -9.94
CA SER A 50 -52.92 -5.59 -10.90
C SER A 50 -52.11 -4.30 -10.64
N ALA A 51 -51.06 -4.13 -11.45
CA ALA A 51 -50.79 -2.90 -12.21
C ALA A 51 -49.68 -3.15 -13.25
N LYS A 52 -50.07 -3.34 -14.52
CA LYS A 52 -49.19 -3.18 -15.68
C LYS A 52 -48.91 -1.68 -15.84
N VAL A 53 -47.65 -1.26 -15.68
CA VAL A 53 -47.16 0.06 -16.09
C VAL A 53 -45.89 -0.14 -16.93
N ALA A 54 -45.80 0.65 -17.99
CA ALA A 54 -44.90 0.56 -19.13
C ALA A 54 -43.43 0.25 -18.80
N ALA A 55 -42.85 -0.61 -19.63
CA ALA A 55 -41.43 -0.94 -19.64
C ALA A 55 -40.59 0.29 -20.04
N THR A 56 -40.10 1.03 -19.06
CA THR A 56 -38.81 1.71 -19.15
C THR A 56 -37.73 0.65 -19.19
N GLU A 57 -36.79 0.73 -20.15
CA GLU A 57 -35.62 -0.13 -20.25
C GLU A 57 -34.94 -0.30 -18.89
N THR A 58 -35.18 -1.45 -18.25
CA THR A 58 -34.53 -1.82 -17.01
C THR A 58 -33.08 -2.10 -17.36
N LYS A 59 -32.16 -1.23 -16.90
CA LYS A 59 -30.75 -1.60 -16.76
C LYS A 59 -30.72 -3.00 -16.13
N PRO A 60 -30.02 -3.99 -16.72
CA PRO A 60 -30.01 -5.33 -16.16
C PRO A 60 -29.60 -5.23 -14.70
N THR A 61 -30.52 -5.59 -13.79
CA THR A 61 -30.28 -5.63 -12.36
C THR A 61 -29.10 -6.58 -12.18
N GLN A 62 -27.96 -6.07 -11.71
CA GLN A 62 -26.77 -6.88 -11.52
C GLN A 62 -27.13 -8.03 -10.58
N LYS A 63 -27.10 -9.25 -11.12
CA LYS A 63 -27.28 -10.47 -10.35
C LYS A 63 -25.90 -10.83 -9.77
N GLY A 64 -25.80 -10.90 -8.45
CA GLY A 64 -24.53 -11.14 -7.73
C GLY A 64 -23.87 -9.85 -7.25
N ARG A 65 -22.82 -9.99 -6.43
CA ARG A 65 -22.10 -8.85 -5.83
C ARG A 65 -21.17 -8.18 -6.83
N LEU A 66 -20.83 -6.91 -6.56
CA LEU A 66 -19.84 -6.20 -7.36
C LEU A 66 -18.49 -6.92 -7.34
N PRO A 67 -17.77 -6.98 -8.46
CA PRO A 67 -16.44 -7.56 -8.49
C PRO A 67 -15.46 -6.77 -7.62
N VAL A 68 -14.50 -7.47 -7.05
CA VAL A 68 -13.43 -6.94 -6.21
C VAL A 68 -12.13 -6.90 -7.00
N ILE A 69 -11.35 -5.82 -6.89
CA ILE A 69 -9.97 -5.78 -7.38
C ILE A 69 -9.03 -5.64 -6.19
N ILE A 70 -8.11 -6.60 -6.04
CA ILE A 70 -7.02 -6.56 -5.08
C ILE A 70 -5.82 -5.88 -5.70
N ILE A 71 -5.29 -4.85 -5.03
CA ILE A 71 -4.10 -4.11 -5.46
C ILE A 71 -2.98 -4.32 -4.43
N PRO A 72 -1.85 -4.94 -4.81
CA PRO A 72 -0.76 -5.20 -3.88
C PRO A 72 0.04 -3.93 -3.55
N GLY A 73 0.87 -4.02 -2.51
CA GLY A 73 1.84 -2.99 -2.13
C GLY A 73 3.12 -2.98 -2.97
N LEU A 74 4.07 -2.12 -2.60
CA LEU A 74 5.42 -2.11 -3.15
C LEU A 74 6.01 -3.52 -3.06
N ILE A 75 6.66 -3.97 -4.14
CA ILE A 75 7.21 -5.32 -4.35
C ILE A 75 6.21 -6.49 -4.34
N GLY A 76 4.90 -6.23 -4.26
CA GLY A 76 3.88 -7.26 -4.11
C GLY A 76 3.44 -7.95 -5.40
N SER A 77 4.08 -7.63 -6.54
CA SER A 77 3.89 -8.30 -7.83
C SER A 77 5.20 -8.91 -8.31
N GLU A 78 5.15 -10.07 -8.93
CA GLU A 78 6.26 -10.64 -9.69
C GLU A 78 6.63 -9.71 -10.87
N LEU A 79 7.91 -9.74 -11.27
CA LEU A 79 8.43 -9.11 -12.49
C LEU A 79 9.12 -10.19 -13.33
N VAL A 80 8.69 -10.30 -14.58
CA VAL A 80 9.16 -11.29 -15.54
C VAL A 80 9.70 -10.56 -16.76
N ASN A 81 10.85 -11.00 -17.29
CA ASN A 81 11.34 -10.49 -18.56
C ASN A 81 10.47 -11.04 -19.70
N LYS A 82 9.79 -10.16 -20.45
CA LYS A 82 8.86 -10.54 -21.53
C LYS A 82 9.52 -11.22 -22.73
N ASN A 83 10.84 -11.14 -22.88
CA ASN A 83 11.59 -11.71 -24.00
C ASN A 83 12.17 -13.09 -23.65
N SER A 84 12.52 -13.35 -22.38
CA SER A 84 13.13 -14.60 -21.93
C SER A 84 12.24 -15.46 -21.02
N ASP A 85 11.09 -14.93 -20.59
CA ASP A 85 10.21 -15.48 -19.56
C ASP A 85 10.90 -15.71 -18.20
N GLU A 86 12.08 -15.11 -17.99
CA GLU A 86 12.80 -15.21 -16.72
C GLU A 86 12.09 -14.41 -15.62
N LYS A 87 11.79 -15.06 -14.50
CA LYS A 87 11.29 -14.38 -13.28
C LYS A 87 12.44 -13.69 -12.55
N VAL A 88 12.52 -12.37 -12.72
CA VAL A 88 13.52 -11.49 -12.10
C VAL A 88 13.10 -11.07 -10.68
N TRP A 89 11.79 -11.04 -10.41
CA TRP A 89 11.19 -10.86 -9.10
C TRP A 89 9.87 -11.64 -8.98
N PHE A 90 9.45 -12.15 -7.83
CA PHE A 90 10.28 -12.42 -6.66
C PHE A 90 11.12 -13.67 -6.90
N ASN A 91 12.42 -13.59 -6.62
CA ASN A 91 13.33 -14.73 -6.69
C ASN A 91 14.26 -14.71 -5.47
N LEU A 92 14.74 -15.87 -5.02
CA LEU A 92 15.65 -15.94 -3.86
C LEU A 92 17.01 -15.33 -4.21
N THR A 93 17.49 -15.60 -5.42
CA THR A 93 18.75 -15.07 -5.93
C THR A 93 18.49 -14.02 -7.01
N ARG A 94 19.35 -13.00 -7.08
CA ARG A 94 19.32 -12.06 -8.21
C ARG A 94 19.49 -12.80 -9.53
N SER A 95 18.76 -12.34 -10.55
CA SER A 95 19.02 -12.75 -11.93
C SER A 95 20.47 -12.45 -12.32
N LYS A 96 21.02 -13.32 -13.16
CA LYS A 96 22.34 -13.13 -13.78
C LYS A 96 22.24 -12.49 -15.17
N ASN A 97 21.06 -12.55 -15.79
CA ASN A 97 20.85 -12.13 -17.17
C ASN A 97 20.05 -10.83 -17.26
N ASP A 98 19.46 -10.39 -16.16
CA ASP A 98 18.62 -9.21 -16.10
C ASP A 98 18.74 -8.46 -14.77
N ASP A 99 18.19 -7.26 -14.72
CA ASP A 99 18.37 -6.31 -13.64
C ASP A 99 17.01 -5.75 -13.16
N LEU A 100 16.89 -5.54 -11.85
CA LEU A 100 15.73 -4.83 -11.29
C LEU A 100 15.82 -3.32 -11.49
N ARG A 101 17.03 -2.80 -11.72
CA ARG A 101 17.27 -1.37 -11.89
C ARG A 101 16.68 -0.88 -13.20
N LEU A 102 15.81 0.12 -13.10
CA LEU A 102 15.32 0.82 -14.28
C LEU A 102 16.46 1.66 -14.89
N PRO A 103 16.48 1.83 -16.23
CA PRO A 103 17.24 2.91 -16.85
C PRO A 103 16.85 4.24 -16.23
N ILE A 104 17.80 5.17 -16.08
CA ILE A 104 17.54 6.48 -15.47
C ILE A 104 17.79 7.63 -16.42
N SER A 105 16.79 8.49 -16.52
CA SER A 105 16.85 9.79 -17.21
C SER A 105 15.90 10.77 -16.53
N PRO A 106 16.05 12.09 -16.74
CA PRO A 106 15.09 13.09 -16.26
C PRO A 106 13.66 12.87 -16.77
N ASP A 107 13.49 12.21 -17.92
CA ASP A 107 12.20 11.77 -18.41
C ASP A 107 11.82 10.42 -17.78
N ILE A 108 11.15 10.48 -16.63
CA ILE A 108 10.73 9.30 -15.86
C ILE A 108 9.84 8.36 -16.70
N ALA A 109 9.06 8.88 -17.64
CA ALA A 109 8.19 8.07 -18.49
C ALA A 109 8.97 7.29 -19.57
N ALA A 110 10.18 7.75 -19.94
CA ALA A 110 11.05 7.05 -20.87
C ALA A 110 11.86 5.92 -20.20
N ASN A 111 11.93 5.89 -18.87
CA ASN A 111 12.70 4.92 -18.10
C ASN A 111 12.00 3.55 -18.10
N ARG A 112 12.25 2.74 -19.13
CA ARG A 112 11.58 1.46 -19.39
C ARG A 112 12.57 0.35 -19.74
N ASP A 113 12.22 -0.87 -19.37
CA ASP A 113 12.95 -2.09 -19.70
C ASP A 113 12.00 -3.18 -20.24
N ASN A 114 12.45 -4.43 -20.21
CA ASN A 114 11.69 -5.58 -20.70
C ASN A 114 10.92 -6.31 -19.59
N LEU A 115 10.96 -5.84 -18.34
CA LEU A 115 10.21 -6.48 -17.28
C LEU A 115 8.75 -6.06 -17.34
N VAL A 116 7.88 -7.04 -17.14
CA VAL A 116 6.43 -6.86 -17.06
C VAL A 116 5.91 -7.53 -15.80
N PRO A 117 4.79 -7.06 -15.23
CA PRO A 117 4.19 -7.71 -14.07
C PRO A 117 3.76 -9.14 -14.40
N GLY A 118 4.13 -10.09 -13.53
CA GLY A 118 3.62 -11.45 -13.52
C GLY A 118 2.36 -11.54 -12.66
N ASP A 119 2.30 -12.51 -11.74
CA ASP A 119 1.23 -12.61 -10.75
C ASP A 119 1.50 -11.73 -9.52
N VAL A 120 0.52 -11.55 -8.64
CA VAL A 120 0.78 -11.02 -7.29
C VAL A 120 1.56 -12.05 -6.48
N LEU A 121 2.37 -11.60 -5.52
CA LEU A 121 3.06 -12.51 -4.61
C LEU A 121 2.05 -13.18 -3.68
N ARG A 122 1.52 -14.35 -4.06
CA ARG A 122 0.49 -15.05 -3.28
C ARG A 122 1.06 -15.63 -1.99
N ARG A 123 2.17 -16.35 -2.13
CA ARG A 123 2.89 -17.05 -1.07
C ARG A 123 4.39 -16.90 -1.31
N VAL A 124 5.15 -16.72 -0.24
CA VAL A 124 6.61 -16.67 -0.30
C VAL A 124 7.18 -17.78 0.57
N GLN A 125 7.99 -18.65 -0.04
CA GLN A 125 8.73 -19.71 0.65
C GLN A 125 10.23 -19.37 0.63
N LEU A 126 10.82 -19.21 1.81
CA LEU A 126 12.20 -18.76 1.95
C LEU A 126 13.21 -19.90 1.81
N ILE A 127 12.88 -21.03 2.42
CA ILE A 127 13.67 -22.28 2.41
C ILE A 127 12.67 -23.42 2.23
N ARG A 128 13.04 -24.47 1.50
CA ARG A 128 12.17 -25.63 1.19
C ARG A 128 11.57 -26.31 2.44
N LEU A 129 12.09 -26.04 3.63
CA LEU A 129 11.67 -26.62 4.92
C LEU A 129 11.03 -25.60 5.89
N THR A 130 10.83 -24.34 5.49
CA THR A 130 10.14 -23.33 6.31
C THR A 130 8.69 -23.17 5.86
N PRO A 131 7.75 -22.84 6.77
CA PRO A 131 6.37 -22.52 6.40
C PRO A 131 6.31 -21.40 5.36
N GLU A 132 5.40 -21.53 4.39
CA GLU A 132 5.13 -20.46 3.43
C GLU A 132 4.47 -19.28 4.14
N ILE A 133 4.88 -18.07 3.77
CA ILE A 133 4.22 -16.83 4.22
C ILE A 133 3.18 -16.48 3.16
N GLU A 134 1.91 -16.62 3.50
CA GLU A 134 0.80 -16.16 2.66
C GLU A 134 0.72 -14.63 2.73
N ILE A 135 0.99 -13.95 1.60
CA ILE A 135 0.94 -12.48 1.53
C ILE A 135 -0.45 -12.04 1.05
N TYR A 136 -0.87 -12.48 -0.15
CA TYR A 136 -2.22 -12.18 -0.66
C TYR A 136 -3.12 -13.42 -0.75
N GLN A 137 -2.55 -14.63 -0.69
CA GLN A 137 -3.35 -15.86 -0.81
C GLN A 137 -4.45 -15.95 0.26
N LYS A 138 -4.15 -15.55 1.50
CA LYS A 138 -5.12 -15.67 2.59
C LYS A 138 -6.36 -14.82 2.36
N LEU A 139 -6.19 -13.57 1.92
CA LEU A 139 -7.31 -12.69 1.55
C LEU A 139 -8.11 -13.27 0.36
N ILE A 140 -7.43 -13.81 -0.65
CA ILE A 140 -8.08 -14.45 -1.81
C ILE A 140 -8.92 -15.65 -1.34
N ASN A 141 -8.35 -16.53 -0.52
CA ASN A 141 -9.06 -17.68 0.06
C ASN A 141 -10.28 -17.24 0.88
N SER A 142 -10.16 -16.16 1.67
CA SER A 142 -11.27 -15.60 2.46
C SER A 142 -12.41 -15.13 1.55
N LEU A 143 -12.11 -14.49 0.42
CA LEU A 143 -13.11 -14.07 -0.57
C LEU A 143 -13.75 -15.26 -1.28
N GLU A 144 -12.96 -16.27 -1.66
CA GLU A 144 -13.47 -17.49 -2.29
C GLU A 144 -14.39 -18.29 -1.35
N ALA A 145 -14.02 -18.39 -0.08
CA ALA A 145 -14.85 -19.01 0.96
C ALA A 145 -16.18 -18.26 1.17
N ASP A 146 -16.19 -16.94 0.96
CA ASP A 146 -17.39 -16.10 0.97
C ASP A 146 -18.18 -16.15 -0.36
N GLY A 147 -17.75 -16.98 -1.32
CA GLY A 147 -18.45 -17.25 -2.57
C GLY A 147 -18.03 -16.39 -3.76
N TYR A 148 -16.94 -15.62 -3.66
CA TYR A 148 -16.30 -15.04 -4.84
C TYR A 148 -15.58 -16.13 -5.65
N LYS A 149 -15.30 -15.86 -6.92
CA LYS A 149 -14.44 -16.68 -7.76
C LYS A 149 -13.29 -15.85 -8.28
N GLU A 150 -12.09 -16.41 -8.29
CA GLU A 150 -10.97 -15.72 -8.91
C GLU A 150 -11.13 -15.65 -10.44
N GLY A 151 -11.05 -14.44 -10.99
CA GLY A 151 -11.11 -14.16 -12.41
C GLY A 151 -9.77 -13.64 -12.94
N LYS A 152 -9.53 -13.85 -14.24
CA LYS A 152 -8.36 -13.28 -14.92
C LYS A 152 -8.72 -11.89 -15.46
N ILE A 153 -8.05 -10.86 -14.96
CA ILE A 153 -8.37 -9.46 -15.31
C ILE A 153 -8.25 -9.18 -16.82
N ASP A 154 -7.32 -9.86 -17.49
CA ASP A 154 -7.07 -9.71 -18.93
C ASP A 154 -7.95 -10.61 -19.81
N VAL A 155 -8.46 -11.71 -19.28
CA VAL A 155 -9.29 -12.66 -20.02
C VAL A 155 -10.44 -13.10 -19.10
N PRO A 156 -11.41 -12.21 -18.84
CA PRO A 156 -12.48 -12.46 -17.89
C PRO A 156 -13.47 -13.49 -18.45
N ASP A 157 -14.02 -14.32 -17.57
CA ASP A 157 -15.16 -15.18 -17.89
C ASP A 157 -16.40 -14.34 -18.20
N GLU A 158 -17.38 -14.92 -18.92
CA GLU A 158 -18.62 -14.22 -19.31
C GLU A 158 -19.37 -13.59 -18.12
N ASN A 159 -19.32 -14.25 -16.96
CA ASN A 159 -19.96 -13.81 -15.71
C ASN A 159 -19.02 -13.07 -14.75
N GLY A 160 -17.80 -12.71 -15.19
CA GLY A 160 -16.80 -12.02 -14.38
C GLY A 160 -17.23 -10.64 -13.83
N TYR A 161 -18.39 -10.15 -14.24
CA TYR A 161 -19.01 -8.94 -13.70
C TYR A 161 -19.70 -9.15 -12.34
N ALA A 162 -19.76 -10.37 -11.81
CA ALA A 162 -20.47 -10.68 -10.57
C ALA A 162 -19.72 -11.71 -9.73
N ASP A 163 -19.71 -11.52 -8.41
CA ASP A 163 -19.10 -12.44 -7.44
C ASP A 163 -17.68 -12.87 -7.85
N THR A 164 -16.91 -11.94 -8.40
CA THR A 164 -15.57 -12.21 -8.95
C THR A 164 -14.51 -11.36 -8.24
N VAL A 165 -13.40 -11.99 -7.87
CA VAL A 165 -12.20 -11.30 -7.39
C VAL A 165 -11.15 -11.30 -8.50
N TYR A 166 -10.61 -10.13 -8.78
CA TYR A 166 -9.49 -9.91 -9.68
C TYR A 166 -8.27 -9.46 -8.89
N VAL A 167 -7.09 -9.88 -9.32
CA VAL A 167 -5.83 -9.31 -8.85
C VAL A 167 -5.29 -8.32 -9.89
N PHE A 168 -4.71 -7.22 -9.43
CA PHE A 168 -4.05 -6.24 -10.29
C PHE A 168 -2.55 -6.21 -9.97
N PRO A 169 -1.76 -7.17 -10.47
CA PRO A 169 -0.30 -7.05 -10.45
C PRO A 169 0.12 -5.89 -11.36
N TYR A 170 1.12 -5.15 -10.91
CA TYR A 170 1.68 -4.00 -11.61
C TYR A 170 3.19 -3.90 -11.38
N ASP A 171 3.89 -3.21 -12.29
CA ASP A 171 5.30 -2.92 -12.09
C ASP A 171 5.45 -1.86 -10.98
N TRP A 172 5.76 -2.36 -9.79
CA TRP A 172 5.88 -1.58 -8.57
C TRP A 172 7.09 -0.64 -8.59
N ARG A 173 7.96 -0.69 -9.61
CA ARG A 173 9.08 0.23 -9.78
C ARG A 173 8.61 1.56 -10.39
N LEU A 174 7.60 1.52 -11.25
CA LEU A 174 7.14 2.66 -12.04
C LEU A 174 6.35 3.70 -11.22
N ASP A 175 6.20 4.90 -11.77
CA ASP A 175 5.45 6.00 -11.17
C ASP A 175 4.01 5.60 -10.79
N ASN A 176 3.56 5.97 -9.58
CA ASN A 176 2.25 5.59 -9.06
C ASN A 176 1.07 6.21 -9.83
N VAL A 177 1.26 7.34 -10.53
CA VAL A 177 0.21 7.90 -11.40
C VAL A 177 0.08 7.11 -12.68
N GLU A 178 1.20 6.67 -13.25
CA GLU A 178 1.19 5.74 -14.38
C GLU A 178 0.49 4.42 -14.00
N ASN A 179 0.83 3.83 -12.85
CA ASN A 179 0.14 2.64 -12.37
C ASN A 179 -1.36 2.88 -12.11
N ALA A 180 -1.75 4.09 -11.69
CA ALA A 180 -3.17 4.47 -11.57
C ALA A 180 -3.86 4.56 -12.94
N HIS A 181 -3.17 5.03 -13.98
CA HIS A 181 -3.70 5.05 -15.35
C HIS A 181 -3.82 3.64 -15.91
N ILE A 182 -2.83 2.77 -15.68
CA ILE A 182 -2.86 1.35 -16.07
C ILE A 182 -4.04 0.63 -15.39
N LEU A 183 -4.29 0.88 -14.10
CA LEU A 183 -5.45 0.35 -13.39
C LEU A 183 -6.77 0.72 -14.09
N LEU A 184 -6.95 2.00 -14.42
CA LEU A 184 -8.16 2.47 -15.10
C LEU A 184 -8.28 1.91 -16.52
N GLN A 185 -7.17 1.74 -17.23
CA GLN A 185 -7.14 1.08 -18.53
C GLN A 185 -7.60 -0.38 -18.41
N LYS A 186 -7.07 -1.15 -17.44
CA LYS A 186 -7.51 -2.53 -17.19
C LYS A 186 -9.00 -2.60 -16.85
N MET A 187 -9.52 -1.66 -16.07
CA MET A 187 -10.96 -1.58 -15.80
C MET A 187 -11.79 -1.26 -17.05
N ASP A 188 -11.32 -0.38 -17.93
CA ASP A 188 -11.96 -0.10 -19.23
C ASP A 188 -12.01 -1.36 -20.11
N GLU A 189 -10.87 -2.05 -20.25
CA GLU A 189 -10.76 -3.29 -21.02
C GLU A 189 -11.67 -4.38 -20.46
N LEU A 190 -11.71 -4.52 -19.13
CA LEU A 190 -12.56 -5.47 -18.43
C LEU A 190 -14.05 -5.16 -18.65
N ARG A 191 -14.47 -3.90 -18.52
CA ARG A 191 -15.83 -3.44 -18.83
C ARG A 191 -16.24 -3.74 -20.27
N ALA A 192 -15.32 -3.52 -21.21
CA ALA A 192 -15.55 -3.79 -22.62
C ALA A 192 -15.73 -5.29 -22.89
N LYS A 193 -14.81 -6.13 -22.40
CA LYS A 193 -14.85 -7.60 -22.55
C LYS A 193 -16.11 -8.21 -21.91
N LEU A 194 -16.53 -7.70 -20.76
CA LEU A 194 -17.75 -8.13 -20.06
C LEU A 194 -19.05 -7.52 -20.64
N LYS A 195 -18.95 -6.59 -21.62
CA LYS A 195 -20.09 -5.83 -22.16
C LYS A 195 -20.91 -5.15 -21.05
N ARG A 196 -20.21 -4.48 -20.13
CA ARG A 196 -20.78 -3.75 -18.99
C ARG A 196 -20.08 -2.39 -18.80
N PRO A 197 -20.42 -1.36 -19.60
CA PRO A 197 -19.73 -0.07 -19.56
C PRO A 197 -19.86 0.67 -18.21
N ASP A 198 -20.94 0.39 -17.46
CA ASP A 198 -21.23 1.01 -16.15
C ASP A 198 -20.74 0.17 -14.95
N LEU A 199 -20.07 -0.98 -15.16
CA LEU A 199 -19.69 -1.91 -14.08
C LEU A 199 -18.73 -1.24 -13.10
N LYS A 200 -19.09 -1.18 -11.82
CA LYS A 200 -18.20 -0.69 -10.77
C LYS A 200 -17.48 -1.81 -10.05
N PHE A 201 -16.36 -1.48 -9.42
CA PHE A 201 -15.53 -2.38 -8.65
C PHE A 201 -15.40 -1.92 -7.20
N ASN A 202 -15.40 -2.86 -6.26
CA ASN A 202 -14.87 -2.63 -4.92
C ASN A 202 -13.35 -2.83 -4.96
N ILE A 203 -12.59 -1.95 -4.32
CA ILE A 203 -11.12 -2.04 -4.32
C ILE A 203 -10.63 -2.41 -2.94
N VAL A 204 -9.79 -3.45 -2.83
CA VAL A 204 -9.03 -3.77 -1.62
C VAL A 204 -7.56 -3.54 -1.94
N ALA A 205 -6.98 -2.48 -1.38
CA ALA A 205 -5.65 -2.04 -1.74
C ALA A 205 -4.72 -2.04 -0.54
N HIS A 206 -3.58 -2.72 -0.66
CA HIS A 206 -2.58 -2.85 0.39
C HIS A 206 -1.43 -1.87 0.19
N SER A 207 -0.98 -1.23 1.28
CA SER A 207 0.23 -0.40 1.33
C SER A 207 0.25 0.63 0.18
N MET A 208 1.30 0.67 -0.64
CA MET A 208 1.44 1.56 -1.80
C MET A 208 0.28 1.46 -2.79
N GLY A 209 -0.32 0.27 -2.96
CA GLY A 209 -1.50 0.06 -3.81
C GLY A 209 -2.68 0.95 -3.44
N GLY A 210 -2.81 1.30 -2.16
CA GLY A 210 -3.84 2.24 -1.70
C GLY A 210 -3.64 3.66 -2.23
N LEU A 211 -2.39 4.10 -2.40
CA LEU A 211 -2.09 5.41 -2.99
C LEU A 211 -2.44 5.44 -4.49
N ILE A 212 -2.18 4.35 -5.20
CA ILE A 212 -2.59 4.15 -6.61
C ILE A 212 -4.11 4.24 -6.73
N ALA A 213 -4.84 3.46 -5.92
CA ALA A 213 -6.31 3.46 -5.92
C ALA A 213 -6.90 4.84 -5.61
N ARG A 214 -6.35 5.52 -4.59
CA ARG A 214 -6.76 6.89 -4.22
C ARG A 214 -6.52 7.87 -5.37
N TYR A 215 -5.34 7.84 -5.98
CA TYR A 215 -5.02 8.73 -7.09
C TYR A 215 -5.97 8.49 -8.28
N ALA A 216 -6.17 7.22 -8.66
CA ALA A 216 -7.10 6.84 -9.73
C ALA A 216 -8.50 7.39 -9.45
N ALA A 217 -9.03 7.22 -8.24
CA ALA A 217 -10.33 7.75 -7.85
C ALA A 217 -10.39 9.29 -7.95
N MET A 218 -9.40 9.99 -7.37
CA MET A 218 -9.38 11.45 -7.24
C MET A 218 -9.18 12.17 -8.57
N TYR A 219 -8.33 11.63 -9.46
CA TYR A 219 -7.84 12.32 -10.65
C TYR A 219 -8.17 11.61 -11.97
N GLY A 220 -8.60 10.36 -11.94
CA GLY A 220 -8.83 9.58 -13.16
C GLY A 220 -7.53 9.44 -13.96
N LYS A 221 -7.61 9.64 -15.29
CA LYS A 221 -6.47 9.60 -16.22
C LYS A 221 -5.68 10.92 -16.30
N ALA A 222 -5.91 11.86 -15.37
CA ALA A 222 -5.14 13.10 -15.35
C ALA A 222 -3.74 12.84 -14.79
N ASP A 223 -2.74 13.50 -15.37
CA ASP A 223 -1.36 13.51 -14.86
C ASP A 223 -1.13 14.69 -13.89
N LEU A 224 -0.01 14.68 -13.15
CA LEU A 224 0.39 15.77 -12.25
C LEU A 224 0.78 17.00 -13.08
N LYS A 225 -0.09 18.01 -13.07
CA LYS A 225 0.26 19.35 -13.52
C LYS A 225 0.69 20.18 -12.33
N ALA A 226 1.77 20.93 -12.46
CA ALA A 226 2.24 21.81 -11.39
C ALA A 226 1.17 22.89 -11.12
N ARG A 227 0.76 22.99 -9.85
CA ARG A 227 -0.14 23.98 -9.21
C ARG A 227 -1.62 23.59 -9.12
N ASN A 228 -2.19 23.88 -7.95
CA ASN A 228 -3.61 23.85 -7.62
C ASN A 228 -4.32 22.52 -7.93
N PHE A 229 -3.80 21.44 -7.34
CA PHE A 229 -4.47 20.15 -7.34
C PHE A 229 -5.90 20.27 -6.82
N ARG A 230 -6.87 19.89 -7.67
CA ARG A 230 -8.29 19.87 -7.36
C ARG A 230 -8.83 18.50 -7.74
N PRO A 231 -9.09 17.61 -6.76
CA PRO A 231 -9.67 16.31 -7.03
C PRO A 231 -10.99 16.45 -7.80
N THR A 232 -11.05 15.86 -9.00
CA THR A 232 -12.27 15.86 -9.82
C THR A 232 -13.20 14.71 -9.51
N TRP A 233 -12.65 13.67 -8.86
CA TRP A 233 -13.30 12.40 -8.57
C TRP A 233 -13.83 11.66 -9.82
N LYS A 234 -13.29 11.95 -11.01
CA LYS A 234 -13.72 11.29 -12.26
C LYS A 234 -13.54 9.76 -12.23
N GLY A 235 -12.52 9.27 -11.51
CA GLY A 235 -12.26 7.85 -11.36
C GLY A 235 -13.34 7.09 -10.58
N THR A 236 -14.18 7.76 -9.80
CA THR A 236 -15.26 7.09 -9.04
C THR A 236 -16.42 6.64 -9.93
N SER A 237 -16.37 6.93 -11.23
CA SER A 237 -17.21 6.25 -12.22
C SER A 237 -16.87 4.76 -12.34
N TYR A 238 -15.64 4.34 -12.01
CA TYR A 238 -15.17 2.96 -11.99
C TYR A 238 -15.33 2.27 -10.64
N ILE A 239 -15.32 3.04 -9.56
CA ILE A 239 -15.11 2.53 -8.21
C ILE A 239 -16.40 2.70 -7.39
N ASN A 240 -16.79 1.65 -6.68
CA ASN A 240 -17.88 1.68 -5.72
C ASN A 240 -17.39 2.04 -4.30
N SER A 241 -16.33 1.38 -3.84
CA SER A 241 -15.69 1.63 -2.54
C SER A 241 -14.19 1.35 -2.61
N ILE A 242 -13.43 1.90 -1.66
CA ILE A 242 -12.00 1.60 -1.49
C ILE A 242 -11.74 1.19 -0.04
N LEU A 243 -11.11 0.04 0.15
CA LEU A 243 -10.66 -0.49 1.42
C LEU A 243 -9.13 -0.39 1.44
N LEU A 244 -8.61 0.53 2.24
CA LEU A 244 -7.19 0.88 2.34
C LEU A 244 -6.54 0.11 3.48
N VAL A 245 -5.81 -0.94 3.17
CA VAL A 245 -5.09 -1.77 4.14
C VAL A 245 -3.66 -1.30 4.28
N ALA A 246 -3.26 -0.88 5.47
CA ALA A 246 -1.90 -0.43 5.79
C ALA A 246 -1.37 0.68 4.86
N THR A 247 -2.25 1.50 4.28
CA THR A 247 -1.86 2.49 3.28
C THR A 247 -1.13 3.67 3.94
N PRO A 248 0.10 4.03 3.51
CA PRO A 248 0.84 5.17 4.04
C PRO A 248 0.28 6.49 3.48
N ASN A 249 -0.93 6.85 3.87
CA ASN A 249 -1.65 8.01 3.34
C ASN A 249 -0.92 9.35 3.52
N GLY A 250 0.03 9.41 4.45
CA GLY A 250 0.89 10.57 4.73
C GLY A 250 2.37 10.32 4.44
N GLY A 251 2.68 9.21 3.75
CA GLY A 251 4.03 8.68 3.52
C GLY A 251 4.65 8.00 4.75
N SER A 252 5.84 7.44 4.61
CA SER A 252 6.57 6.74 5.67
C SER A 252 8.05 7.08 5.65
N LEU A 253 8.64 7.33 6.83
CA LEU A 253 10.09 7.50 6.96
C LEU A 253 10.85 6.20 6.68
N SER A 254 10.20 5.04 6.74
CA SER A 254 10.79 3.78 6.29
C SER A 254 11.16 3.79 4.80
N ALA A 255 10.46 4.58 3.96
CA ALA A 255 10.84 4.76 2.57
C ALA A 255 12.16 5.54 2.43
N LEU A 256 12.34 6.59 3.25
CA LEU A 256 13.62 7.31 3.32
C LEU A 256 14.73 6.40 3.84
N ASN A 257 14.50 5.69 4.94
CA ASN A 257 15.46 4.71 5.48
C ASN A 257 15.88 3.70 4.41
N SER A 258 14.92 3.17 3.64
CA SER A 258 15.19 2.23 2.55
C SER A 258 16.04 2.86 1.44
N LEU A 259 15.74 4.09 1.03
CA LEU A 259 16.56 4.82 0.05
C LEU A 259 18.01 5.05 0.50
N LEU A 260 18.25 5.20 1.82
CA LEU A 260 19.58 5.43 2.36
C LEU A 260 20.36 4.13 2.62
N ASN A 261 19.67 3.12 3.14
CA ASN A 261 20.30 1.93 3.72
C ASN A 261 19.99 0.63 2.98
N GLY A 262 19.14 0.67 1.95
CA GLY A 262 18.59 -0.50 1.30
C GLY A 262 17.40 -1.09 2.07
N PHE A 263 16.78 -2.10 1.48
CA PHE A 263 15.60 -2.78 2.00
C PHE A 263 15.79 -4.29 1.96
N SER A 264 15.43 -4.94 3.07
CA SER A 264 15.36 -6.39 3.21
C SER A 264 13.92 -6.80 3.54
N LEU A 265 13.40 -7.75 2.77
CA LEU A 265 12.02 -8.22 2.90
C LEU A 265 11.73 -8.93 4.23
N PHE A 266 12.73 -9.57 4.85
CA PHE A 266 12.51 -10.56 5.90
C PHE A 266 13.42 -10.40 7.13
N GLY A 267 14.02 -9.24 7.31
CA GLY A 267 14.68 -8.84 8.56
C GLY A 267 14.73 -7.34 8.62
N GLY A 268 14.22 -6.71 9.68
CA GLY A 268 14.21 -5.26 9.86
C GLY A 268 15.62 -4.68 9.87
N GLY A 269 16.23 -4.51 8.69
CA GLY A 269 17.61 -4.07 8.46
C GLY A 269 18.73 -5.04 8.90
N LYS A 270 18.50 -5.92 9.89
CA LYS A 270 19.59 -6.56 10.67
C LYS A 270 20.04 -7.96 10.24
N LEU A 271 19.22 -8.72 9.51
CA LEU A 271 19.63 -10.02 8.96
C LEU A 271 19.81 -9.92 7.45
N ASN A 272 21.06 -9.66 7.01
CA ASN A 272 21.45 -9.84 5.62
C ASN A 272 21.73 -11.34 5.41
N LEU A 273 20.69 -12.09 5.00
CA LEU A 273 20.87 -13.49 4.63
C LEU A 273 21.50 -13.53 3.22
N PRO A 274 22.71 -14.11 3.06
CA PRO A 274 23.50 -14.01 1.83
C PRO A 274 22.87 -14.67 0.59
N PHE A 275 21.72 -15.33 0.75
CA PHE A 275 20.99 -16.04 -0.30
C PHE A 275 19.61 -15.43 -0.59
N LEU A 276 19.29 -14.26 -0.01
CA LEU A 276 18.04 -13.55 -0.26
C LEU A 276 18.28 -12.27 -1.05
N GLN A 277 17.49 -12.09 -2.10
CA GLN A 277 17.48 -10.89 -2.92
C GLN A 277 17.00 -9.69 -2.10
N ASN A 278 17.95 -8.94 -1.56
CA ASN A 278 17.71 -7.62 -0.96
C ASN A 278 17.74 -6.54 -2.06
N LEU A 279 16.99 -5.46 -1.82
CA LEU A 279 17.07 -4.25 -2.64
C LEU A 279 18.13 -3.34 -2.02
N SER A 280 19.24 -3.16 -2.71
CA SER A 280 20.27 -2.18 -2.31
C SER A 280 19.73 -0.76 -2.48
N LYS A 281 20.40 0.21 -1.86
CA LYS A 281 20.12 1.64 -2.09
C LYS A 281 20.22 2.04 -3.57
N TYR A 282 21.02 1.33 -4.37
CA TYR A 282 21.17 1.61 -5.81
C TYR A 282 20.00 1.06 -6.64
N ASP A 283 19.39 -0.05 -6.22
CA ASP A 283 18.14 -0.52 -6.86
C ASP A 283 17.03 0.48 -6.59
N LEU A 284 16.86 0.83 -5.31
CA LEU A 284 15.83 1.74 -4.84
C LEU A 284 15.98 3.14 -5.41
N PHE A 285 17.22 3.59 -5.68
CA PHE A 285 17.47 4.86 -6.35
C PHE A 285 16.76 4.91 -7.72
N THR A 286 16.75 3.82 -8.48
CA THR A 286 16.15 3.78 -9.83
C THR A 286 14.63 3.61 -9.84
N ILE A 287 13.97 3.56 -8.67
CA ILE A 287 12.54 3.23 -8.54
C ILE A 287 11.72 4.50 -8.23
N PRO A 288 11.00 5.10 -9.19
CA PRO A 288 10.17 6.28 -8.93
C PRO A 288 9.15 6.14 -7.79
N SER A 289 8.50 4.98 -7.67
CA SER A 289 7.41 4.76 -6.72
C SER A 289 7.82 4.89 -5.25
N ILE A 290 9.07 4.56 -4.89
CA ILE A 290 9.53 4.63 -3.49
C ILE A 290 9.70 6.08 -3.03
N TYR A 291 10.06 7.00 -3.94
CA TYR A 291 10.08 8.43 -3.63
C TYR A 291 8.65 8.94 -3.34
N GLN A 292 7.65 8.38 -4.02
CA GLN A 292 6.22 8.65 -3.77
C GLN A 292 5.67 7.99 -2.50
N LEU A 293 6.51 7.30 -1.73
CA LEU A 293 6.20 6.85 -0.37
C LEU A 293 6.82 7.75 0.71
N LEU A 294 7.65 8.73 0.32
CA LEU A 294 8.24 9.67 1.28
C LEU A 294 7.14 10.46 2.03
N PRO A 295 7.38 10.84 3.30
CA PRO A 295 6.44 11.64 4.07
C PRO A 295 6.02 12.92 3.37
N HIS A 296 4.78 13.35 3.58
CA HIS A 296 4.29 14.61 3.05
C HIS A 296 5.01 15.81 3.68
N ASP A 297 4.92 16.98 3.04
CA ASP A 297 5.36 18.25 3.63
C ASP A 297 4.69 18.45 5.01
N GLY A 298 5.51 18.70 6.03
CA GLY A 298 5.06 18.86 7.41
C GLY A 298 4.85 17.56 8.20
N MET A 299 4.96 16.39 7.58
CA MET A 299 4.90 15.09 8.25
C MET A 299 6.28 14.55 8.66
N VAL A 300 7.37 15.15 8.17
CA VAL A 300 8.74 14.76 8.54
C VAL A 300 9.04 15.15 9.98
N ARG A 301 9.45 14.19 10.80
CA ARG A 301 10.03 14.43 12.13
C ARG A 301 11.52 14.15 12.06
N ALA A 302 12.31 15.20 12.10
CA ALA A 302 13.76 15.11 12.16
C ALA A 302 14.27 15.81 13.42
N PHE A 303 15.37 15.31 13.98
CA PHE A 303 15.97 15.83 15.19
C PHE A 303 17.48 15.96 15.04
N ASP A 304 18.09 16.89 15.79
CA ASP A 304 19.55 17.01 15.88
C ASP A 304 20.14 16.08 16.96
N GLU A 305 21.46 16.16 17.19
CA GLU A 305 22.16 15.37 18.22
C GLU A 305 21.67 15.62 19.65
N ASN A 306 20.97 16.74 19.88
CA ASN A 306 20.39 17.12 21.17
C ASN A 306 18.89 16.80 21.25
N LEU A 307 18.38 16.02 20.30
CA LEU A 307 16.97 15.66 20.17
C LEU A 307 16.04 16.88 19.97
N LYS A 308 16.59 18.01 19.50
CA LYS A 308 15.79 19.19 19.17
C LYS A 308 15.22 19.04 17.75
N PRO A 309 13.95 19.43 17.52
CA PRO A 309 13.35 19.37 16.19
C PRO A 309 14.17 20.13 15.15
N LEU A 310 14.43 19.47 14.03
CA LEU A 310 15.17 19.99 12.89
C LEU A 310 14.22 20.09 11.69
N LYS A 311 14.06 21.31 11.14
CA LYS A 311 13.24 21.52 9.96
C LYS A 311 14.02 21.13 8.71
N ILE A 312 13.51 20.16 7.94
CA ILE A 312 14.15 19.63 6.74
C ILE A 312 13.13 19.53 5.61
N ASP A 313 13.54 19.91 4.40
CA ASP A 313 12.81 19.66 3.17
C ASP A 313 13.40 18.44 2.46
N ILE A 314 12.81 17.27 2.67
CA ILE A 314 13.27 16.01 2.04
C ILE A 314 13.00 15.96 0.52
N TYR A 315 12.29 16.93 -0.04
CA TYR A 315 12.09 17.04 -1.49
C TYR A 315 13.05 18.04 -2.14
N ASN A 316 13.91 18.70 -1.37
CA ASN A 316 14.97 19.55 -1.90
C ASN A 316 16.24 18.71 -2.17
N PRO A 317 16.70 18.59 -3.42
CA PRO A 317 17.93 17.85 -3.75
C PRO A 317 19.16 18.33 -2.97
N ALA A 318 19.27 19.63 -2.68
CA ALA A 318 20.38 20.20 -1.91
C ALA A 318 20.42 19.69 -0.46
N THR A 319 19.26 19.32 0.10
CA THR A 319 19.20 18.67 1.42
C THR A 319 19.87 17.31 1.38
N TRP A 320 19.64 16.52 0.32
CA TRP A 320 20.25 15.20 0.18
C TRP A 320 21.77 15.31 -0.04
N GLU A 321 22.22 16.26 -0.86
CA GLU A 321 23.65 16.54 -1.05
C GLU A 321 24.31 16.95 0.28
N LYS A 322 23.67 17.86 1.04
CA LYS A 322 24.19 18.33 2.34
C LYS A 322 24.41 17.20 3.35
N TYR A 323 23.47 16.27 3.45
CA TYR A 323 23.49 15.20 4.44
C TYR A 323 24.09 13.88 3.92
N GLY A 324 24.64 13.87 2.71
CA GLY A 324 25.29 12.68 2.13
C GLY A 324 24.30 11.55 1.79
N TRP A 325 23.05 11.90 1.52
CA TRP A 325 21.97 10.95 1.22
C TRP A 325 21.94 10.52 -0.25
N THR A 326 22.60 11.27 -1.13
CA THR A 326 22.59 11.01 -2.57
C THR A 326 23.36 9.73 -2.92
N ALA A 327 22.72 8.80 -3.63
CA ALA A 327 23.39 7.58 -4.09
C ALA A 327 24.45 7.85 -5.18
N TYR A 328 24.19 8.83 -6.06
CA TYR A 328 25.02 9.13 -7.24
C TYR A 328 26.32 9.89 -6.96
N THR A 329 26.51 10.38 -5.75
CA THR A 329 27.78 11.00 -5.32
C THR A 329 28.81 9.97 -4.87
N ASN A 330 28.43 8.69 -4.79
CA ASN A 330 29.37 7.61 -4.50
C ASN A 330 30.23 7.32 -5.74
N GLU A 331 31.54 7.17 -5.55
CA GLU A 331 32.50 6.91 -6.63
C GLU A 331 32.22 5.60 -7.39
N ASP A 332 31.60 4.62 -6.74
CA ASP A 332 31.23 3.35 -7.37
C ASP A 332 29.89 3.42 -8.11
N PHE A 333 29.16 4.54 -8.05
CA PHE A 333 27.84 4.64 -8.67
C PHE A 333 27.87 4.34 -10.17
N SER A 334 28.85 4.88 -10.91
CA SER A 334 29.00 4.65 -12.35
C SER A 334 29.43 3.22 -12.69
N LYS A 335 30.08 2.52 -11.77
CA LYS A 335 30.40 1.09 -11.93
C LYS A 335 29.18 0.22 -11.68
N ILE A 336 28.26 0.69 -10.83
CA ILE A 336 27.07 -0.04 -10.42
C ILE A 336 25.95 0.17 -11.45
N ILE A 337 25.73 1.40 -11.90
CA ILE A 337 24.74 1.76 -12.92
C ILE A 337 25.51 2.14 -14.20
N GLU A 338 25.93 1.10 -14.93
CA GLU A 338 26.88 1.20 -16.05
C GLU A 338 26.42 2.12 -17.20
N ASN A 339 25.10 2.33 -17.34
CA ASN A 339 24.52 3.09 -18.44
C ASN A 339 24.06 4.51 -18.08
N ALA A 340 24.49 5.05 -16.92
CA ALA A 340 24.12 6.40 -16.51
C ALA A 340 25.31 7.25 -16.05
N THR A 341 25.46 8.42 -16.66
CA THR A 341 26.39 9.46 -16.17
C THR A 341 25.89 10.04 -14.84
N GLN A 342 26.80 10.61 -14.04
CA GLN A 342 26.41 11.33 -12.82
C GLN A 342 25.45 12.49 -13.10
N GLU A 343 25.58 13.16 -14.25
CA GLU A 343 24.69 14.25 -14.67
C GLU A 343 23.27 13.74 -14.95
N GLN A 344 23.14 12.64 -15.70
CA GLN A 344 21.84 11.98 -15.91
C GLN A 344 21.23 11.52 -14.59
N ALA A 345 22.04 10.94 -13.69
CA ALA A 345 21.57 10.52 -12.38
C ALA A 345 21.09 11.70 -11.52
N LYS A 346 21.80 12.83 -11.55
CA LYS A 346 21.39 14.06 -10.88
C LYS A 346 20.09 14.61 -11.45
N GLY A 347 19.96 14.68 -12.78
CA GLY A 347 18.75 15.15 -13.44
C GLY A 347 17.53 14.25 -13.17
N TYR A 348 17.71 12.94 -13.25
CA TYR A 348 16.71 11.95 -12.84
C TYR A 348 16.30 12.15 -11.37
N PHE A 349 17.26 12.29 -10.47
CA PHE A 349 17.01 12.47 -9.04
C PHE A 349 16.20 13.75 -8.74
N GLN A 350 16.50 14.84 -9.44
CA GLN A 350 15.72 16.08 -9.33
C GLN A 350 14.29 15.88 -9.84
N ALA A 351 14.13 15.22 -10.99
CA ALA A 351 12.83 14.94 -11.58
C ALA A 351 11.98 14.04 -10.66
N VAL A 352 12.56 12.97 -10.11
CA VAL A 352 11.83 12.00 -9.29
C VAL A 352 11.43 12.58 -7.93
N LEU A 353 12.26 13.42 -7.31
CA LEU A 353 11.88 14.15 -6.09
C LEU A 353 10.76 15.16 -6.35
N LEU A 354 10.83 15.92 -7.45
CA LEU A 354 9.76 16.85 -7.82
C LEU A 354 8.45 16.09 -8.09
N ARG A 355 8.53 14.98 -8.83
CA ARG A 355 7.39 14.11 -9.14
C ARG A 355 6.75 13.56 -7.86
N ALA A 356 7.56 13.11 -6.91
CA ALA A 356 7.08 12.65 -5.60
C ALA A 356 6.41 13.76 -4.79
N LYS A 357 7.01 14.96 -4.73
CA LYS A 357 6.43 16.12 -4.06
C LYS A 357 5.05 16.47 -4.62
N LEU A 358 4.93 16.49 -5.94
CA LEU A 358 3.67 16.77 -6.64
C LEU A 358 2.63 15.68 -6.36
N PHE A 359 3.03 14.41 -6.32
CA PHE A 359 2.14 13.29 -6.00
C PHE A 359 1.54 13.42 -4.59
N GLN A 360 2.38 13.70 -3.58
CA GLN A 360 1.89 13.89 -2.21
C GLN A 360 1.01 15.13 -2.07
N ALA A 361 1.37 16.22 -2.75
CA ALA A 361 0.53 17.41 -2.79
C ALA A 361 -0.84 17.11 -3.44
N ALA A 362 -0.89 16.26 -4.47
CA ALA A 362 -2.14 15.85 -5.11
C ALA A 362 -3.02 15.00 -4.18
N LEU A 363 -2.44 14.02 -3.46
CA LEU A 363 -3.17 13.19 -2.51
C LEU A 363 -3.59 13.94 -1.23
N SER A 364 -2.91 15.04 -0.90
CA SER A 364 -3.25 15.93 0.23
C SER A 364 -4.21 17.06 -0.15
N ALA A 365 -4.54 17.20 -1.43
CA ALA A 365 -5.37 18.29 -1.91
C ALA A 365 -6.76 18.23 -1.26
N LYS A 366 -7.18 19.35 -0.67
CA LYS A 366 -8.53 19.47 -0.08
C LYS A 366 -9.57 19.29 -1.17
N PRO A 367 -10.51 18.33 -1.05
CA PRO A 367 -11.49 18.11 -2.07
C PRO A 367 -12.52 19.25 -2.06
N MET A 368 -12.91 19.74 -3.24
CA MET A 368 -13.95 20.79 -3.37
C MET A 368 -15.37 20.29 -3.06
N ARG A 369 -15.57 18.96 -3.08
CA ARG A 369 -16.83 18.27 -2.79
C ARG A 369 -16.55 17.14 -1.81
N LYS A 370 -17.56 16.73 -1.05
CA LYS A 370 -17.48 15.52 -0.23
C LYS A 370 -17.11 14.34 -1.14
N ASN A 371 -16.25 13.46 -0.65
CA ASN A 371 -15.86 12.23 -1.32
C ASN A 371 -17.13 11.47 -1.78
N PRO A 372 -17.29 11.17 -3.09
CA PRO A 372 -18.53 10.60 -3.61
C PRO A 372 -18.64 9.08 -3.38
N ILE A 373 -17.60 8.43 -2.84
CA ILE A 373 -17.59 7.00 -2.53
C ILE A 373 -17.09 6.76 -1.09
N PRO A 374 -17.52 5.69 -0.43
CA PRO A 374 -16.95 5.29 0.85
C PRO A 374 -15.47 4.86 0.70
N ILE A 375 -14.65 5.29 1.66
CA ILE A 375 -13.25 4.86 1.81
C ILE A 375 -13.07 4.38 3.25
N TYR A 376 -12.64 3.12 3.41
CA TYR A 376 -12.41 2.49 4.69
C TYR A 376 -10.91 2.31 4.93
N TYR A 377 -10.49 2.37 6.19
CA TYR A 377 -9.09 2.37 6.59
C TYR A 377 -8.82 1.20 7.52
N PHE A 378 -7.78 0.43 7.23
CA PHE A 378 -7.35 -0.71 8.05
C PHE A 378 -5.87 -0.56 8.37
N GLY A 379 -5.48 -0.79 9.62
CA GLY A 379 -4.07 -0.74 9.99
C GLY A 379 -3.78 -1.34 11.36
N SER A 380 -2.60 -1.05 11.89
CA SER A 380 -2.18 -1.48 13.22
C SER A 380 -1.61 -0.34 14.04
N GLU A 381 -1.63 -0.51 15.36
CA GLU A 381 -0.93 0.35 16.31
C GLU A 381 -0.05 -0.45 17.30
N CYS A 382 0.13 -1.75 17.07
CA CYS A 382 0.74 -2.65 18.04
C CYS A 382 2.25 -2.85 17.82
N ARG A 383 2.84 -2.15 16.83
CA ARG A 383 4.26 -2.24 16.50
C ARG A 383 4.95 -0.87 16.62
N PRO A 384 6.13 -0.81 17.29
CA PRO A 384 7.01 0.34 17.15
C PRO A 384 7.34 0.56 15.68
N THR A 385 7.09 1.77 15.19
CA THR A 385 7.23 2.10 13.77
C THR A 385 8.10 3.34 13.61
N VAL A 386 9.06 3.30 12.67
CA VAL A 386 9.94 4.43 12.33
C VAL A 386 9.09 5.64 11.98
N ASP A 387 9.17 6.65 12.83
CA ASP A 387 8.39 7.89 12.73
C ASP A 387 9.22 9.15 12.96
N GLY A 388 10.51 9.01 13.29
CA GLY A 388 11.48 10.08 13.34
C GLY A 388 12.85 9.66 12.81
N MET A 389 13.70 10.63 12.56
CA MET A 389 15.12 10.42 12.26
C MET A 389 15.99 11.40 13.05
N ILE A 390 17.21 11.00 13.40
CA ILE A 390 18.20 11.87 14.02
C ILE A 390 19.33 12.11 13.05
N ILE A 391 19.74 13.37 12.90
CA ILE A 391 20.82 13.77 12.02
C ILE A 391 21.90 14.43 12.85
N HIS A 392 23.08 13.85 12.81
CA HIS A 392 24.23 14.34 13.56
C HIS A 392 25.50 14.10 12.76
N LYS A 393 26.61 14.65 13.24
CA LYS A 393 27.93 14.37 12.67
C LYS A 393 28.64 13.29 13.45
N ASN A 394 29.33 12.40 12.76
CA ASN A 394 30.26 11.46 13.38
C ASN A 394 31.40 12.25 14.05
N PRO A 395 31.68 12.05 15.35
CA PRO A 395 32.76 12.75 16.04
C PRO A 395 34.16 12.47 15.46
N LYS A 396 34.36 11.32 14.79
CA LYS A 396 35.69 10.90 14.31
C LYS A 396 36.11 11.59 13.01
N ASP A 397 35.21 11.72 12.06
CA ASP A 397 35.52 12.18 10.69
C ASP A 397 34.64 13.36 10.23
N ASN A 398 33.76 13.87 11.10
CA ASN A 398 32.86 14.99 10.85
C ASN A 398 31.86 14.78 9.69
N THR A 399 31.69 13.53 9.23
CA THR A 399 30.69 13.14 8.22
C THR A 399 29.29 13.16 8.81
N TRP A 400 28.26 13.42 7.99
CA TRP A 400 26.87 13.36 8.43
C TRP A 400 26.42 11.90 8.56
N LYS A 401 25.69 11.61 9.64
CA LYS A 401 25.01 10.34 9.89
C LYS A 401 23.52 10.60 10.10
N THR A 402 22.69 9.68 9.62
CA THR A 402 21.23 9.69 9.83
C THR A 402 20.82 8.38 10.47
N GLU A 403 20.25 8.48 11.67
CA GLU A 403 19.83 7.34 12.47
C GLU A 403 18.31 7.19 12.41
N PHE A 404 17.87 5.96 12.14
CA PHE A 404 16.47 5.53 12.22
C PHE A 404 16.26 4.48 13.32
N GLU A 405 17.35 4.05 13.97
CA GLU A 405 17.37 3.01 14.99
C GLU A 405 17.79 3.58 16.34
N THR A 406 17.53 2.80 17.39
CA THR A 406 17.68 3.21 18.79
C THR A 406 19.01 2.80 19.40
N ASP A 407 20.04 2.59 18.57
CA ASP A 407 21.38 2.28 19.08
C ASP A 407 21.94 3.54 19.76
N SER A 408 22.32 3.43 21.03
CA SER A 408 22.81 4.58 21.81
C SER A 408 24.02 5.22 21.14
N PHE A 409 24.07 6.55 21.09
CA PHE A 409 25.23 7.29 20.61
C PHE A 409 25.72 8.30 21.66
N THR A 410 26.96 8.74 21.50
CA THR A 410 27.58 9.79 22.31
C THR A 410 27.59 11.10 21.52
N LYS A 411 27.04 12.16 22.13
CA LYS A 411 27.06 13.52 21.57
C LYS A 411 28.47 14.10 21.57
N ARG A 412 28.65 15.22 20.88
CA ARG A 412 29.94 15.95 20.86
C ARG A 412 30.40 16.45 22.23
N ASP A 413 29.47 16.74 23.14
CA ASP A 413 29.77 17.16 24.51
C ASP A 413 30.13 15.99 25.44
N GLY A 414 30.18 14.76 24.93
CA GLY A 414 30.48 13.54 25.68
C GLY A 414 29.27 12.92 26.38
N THR A 415 28.09 13.54 26.35
CA THR A 415 26.87 12.94 26.92
C THR A 415 26.36 11.79 26.07
N LYS A 416 25.97 10.69 26.73
CA LYS A 416 25.36 9.52 26.07
C LYS A 416 23.86 9.71 25.97
N VAL A 417 23.30 9.48 24.78
CA VAL A 417 21.85 9.40 24.57
C VAL A 417 21.42 7.96 24.73
N SER A 418 20.46 7.70 25.62
CA SER A 418 20.00 6.35 25.93
C SER A 418 19.06 5.80 24.84
N LYS A 419 18.94 4.47 24.78
CA LYS A 419 18.00 3.80 23.85
C LYS A 419 16.56 4.27 24.09
N GLU A 420 16.17 4.42 25.35
CA GLU A 420 14.83 4.83 25.79
C GLU A 420 14.51 6.28 25.39
N GLU A 421 15.51 7.17 25.35
CA GLU A 421 15.35 8.52 24.83
C GLU A 421 15.14 8.52 23.31
N LEU A 422 15.90 7.68 22.59
CA LEU A 422 15.77 7.52 21.13
C LEU A 422 14.42 6.92 20.74
N GLU A 423 13.92 5.91 21.47
CA GLU A 423 12.63 5.28 21.20
C GLU A 423 11.47 6.30 21.20
N LYS A 424 11.50 7.27 22.11
CA LYS A 424 10.45 8.32 22.23
C LYS A 424 10.40 9.26 21.03
N VAL A 425 11.53 9.47 20.35
CA VAL A 425 11.63 10.42 19.22
C VAL A 425 11.60 9.73 17.87
N LEU A 426 12.18 8.53 17.77
CA LEU A 426 12.31 7.78 16.52
C LEU A 426 11.09 6.91 16.22
N TYR A 427 10.35 6.44 17.24
CA TYR A 427 9.24 5.52 17.05
C TYR A 427 7.89 6.10 17.46
N SER A 428 6.85 5.58 16.82
CA SER A 428 5.46 5.79 17.22
C SER A 428 4.64 4.52 16.94
N PRO A 429 3.46 4.36 17.56
CA PRO A 429 2.58 3.24 17.28
C PRO A 429 2.21 3.14 15.79
N GLY A 430 2.25 1.93 15.24
CA GLY A 430 1.93 1.62 13.85
C GLY A 430 1.97 0.12 13.57
N ASP A 431 2.26 -0.25 12.33
CA ASP A 431 2.36 -1.64 11.86
C ASP A 431 3.81 -2.12 11.61
N GLY A 432 4.80 -1.32 12.00
CA GLY A 432 6.24 -1.56 11.77
C GLY A 432 6.78 -0.84 10.53
N VAL A 433 5.91 -0.37 9.63
CA VAL A 433 6.29 0.39 8.42
C VAL A 433 5.54 1.73 8.34
N VAL A 434 4.25 1.74 8.64
CA VAL A 434 3.35 2.88 8.54
C VAL A 434 2.90 3.28 9.95
N PRO A 435 3.28 4.48 10.44
CA PRO A 435 2.82 4.97 11.73
C PRO A 435 1.34 5.32 11.63
N LYS A 436 0.58 5.17 12.73
CA LYS A 436 -0.87 5.44 12.78
C LYS A 436 -1.22 6.83 12.23
N ARG A 437 -0.41 7.85 12.55
CA ARG A 437 -0.60 9.22 12.04
C ARG A 437 -0.51 9.33 10.52
N SER A 438 0.30 8.49 9.87
CA SER A 438 0.38 8.43 8.40
C SER A 438 -0.85 7.77 7.82
N LEU A 439 -1.28 6.63 8.39
CA LEU A 439 -2.48 5.90 7.98
C LEU A 439 -3.72 6.81 7.95
N ILE A 440 -3.92 7.60 9.01
CA ILE A 440 -5.11 8.47 9.15
C ILE A 440 -4.91 9.90 8.60
N SER A 441 -3.74 10.24 8.06
CA SER A 441 -3.45 11.62 7.63
C SER A 441 -4.46 12.16 6.59
N SER A 442 -4.93 11.31 5.68
CA SER A 442 -5.94 11.67 4.69
C SER A 442 -7.29 12.03 5.33
N LEU A 443 -7.61 11.42 6.48
CA LEU A 443 -8.80 11.70 7.24
C LEU A 443 -8.71 13.04 7.98
N LEU A 444 -7.54 13.36 8.53
CA LEU A 444 -7.29 14.62 9.26
C LEU A 444 -7.33 15.86 8.34
N ASN A 445 -7.10 15.68 7.04
CA ASN A 445 -7.25 16.73 6.03
C ASN A 445 -8.73 17.06 5.70
N ILE A 446 -9.69 16.26 6.15
CA ILE A 446 -11.14 16.41 5.86
C ILE A 446 -11.85 17.35 6.85
N GLY A 447 -11.25 17.73 8.00
CA GLY A 447 -11.81 18.82 8.81
C GLY A 447 -11.09 19.11 10.12
N LYS A 448 -10.70 20.38 10.33
CA LYS A 448 -10.29 20.93 11.63
C LYS A 448 -11.52 21.29 12.49
N SER A 449 -12.30 20.30 12.89
CA SER A 449 -13.33 20.48 13.94
C SER A 449 -13.23 19.30 14.90
N ALA A 450 -13.14 19.57 16.20
CA ALA A 450 -12.94 18.56 17.24
C ALA A 450 -14.06 17.50 17.31
N ASN A 451 -15.25 17.78 16.73
CA ASN A 451 -16.34 16.80 16.62
C ASN A 451 -16.23 15.88 15.39
N LEU A 452 -15.32 16.13 14.45
CA LEU A 452 -15.11 15.26 13.27
C LEU A 452 -14.15 14.11 13.55
N GLU A 453 -13.25 14.23 14.52
CA GLU A 453 -12.25 13.20 14.82
C GLU A 453 -12.90 11.87 15.26
N SER A 454 -14.06 11.94 15.94
CA SER A 454 -14.85 10.76 16.34
C SER A 454 -15.64 10.12 15.19
N ASP A 455 -16.16 10.91 14.24
CA ASP A 455 -16.85 10.40 13.05
C ASP A 455 -15.88 9.80 12.04
N VAL A 456 -14.68 10.38 11.96
CA VAL A 456 -13.58 9.96 11.10
C VAL A 456 -12.99 8.60 11.52
N LEU A 457 -12.98 8.29 12.81
CA LEU A 457 -12.47 7.02 13.34
C LEU A 457 -13.46 5.85 13.15
N LYS A 458 -14.72 6.12 12.78
CA LYS A 458 -15.71 5.05 12.51
C LYS A 458 -15.32 4.18 11.32
N ASP A 459 -14.63 4.76 10.34
CA ASP A 459 -14.16 4.07 9.14
C ASP A 459 -12.76 3.44 9.34
N LEU A 460 -12.17 3.56 10.53
CA LEU A 460 -10.88 2.96 10.88
C LEU A 460 -11.08 1.64 11.64
N THR A 461 -10.57 0.56 11.07
CA THR A 461 -10.40 -0.73 11.75
C THR A 461 -8.94 -0.93 12.11
N VAL A 462 -8.66 -1.26 13.37
CA VAL A 462 -7.30 -1.51 13.86
C VAL A 462 -7.17 -2.97 14.28
N ALA A 463 -6.19 -3.66 13.73
CA ALA A 463 -5.79 -5.01 14.13
C ALA A 463 -4.36 -4.99 14.69
N CYS A 464 -3.96 -6.02 15.45
CA CYS A 464 -2.56 -6.16 15.88
C CYS A 464 -1.79 -7.08 14.92
N GLY A 465 -1.25 -6.49 13.85
CA GLY A 465 -0.49 -7.21 12.83
C GLY A 465 0.74 -6.43 12.37
N GLU A 466 1.72 -7.14 11.80
CA GLU A 466 2.83 -6.51 11.06
C GLU A 466 2.36 -6.12 9.67
N HIS A 467 2.94 -5.06 9.10
CA HIS A 467 2.55 -4.48 7.79
C HIS A 467 2.23 -5.54 6.72
N ASN A 468 3.15 -6.47 6.47
CA ASN A 468 3.03 -7.50 5.42
C ASN A 468 2.01 -8.61 5.74
N ARG A 469 1.46 -8.66 6.96
CA ARG A 469 0.48 -9.64 7.42
C ARG A 469 -0.92 -9.06 7.61
N LEU A 470 -1.08 -7.74 7.45
CA LEU A 470 -2.39 -7.09 7.58
C LEU A 470 -3.31 -7.45 6.42
N ALA A 471 -2.76 -7.65 5.22
CA ALA A 471 -3.49 -8.32 4.15
C ALA A 471 -3.61 -9.82 4.52
N GLY A 472 -4.82 -10.28 4.83
CA GLY A 472 -5.03 -11.62 5.39
C GLY A 472 -5.08 -11.68 6.93
N ASP A 473 -5.08 -10.55 7.65
CA ASP A 473 -5.39 -10.58 9.08
C ASP A 473 -6.86 -10.97 9.29
N GLU A 474 -7.17 -11.79 10.30
CA GLU A 474 -8.53 -12.32 10.47
C GLU A 474 -9.57 -11.24 10.80
N ILE A 475 -9.20 -10.23 11.59
CA ILE A 475 -10.09 -9.12 11.95
C ILE A 475 -10.31 -8.24 10.72
N ILE A 476 -9.25 -7.97 9.96
CA ILE A 476 -9.31 -7.18 8.73
C ILE A 476 -10.16 -7.91 7.69
N ASP A 477 -9.88 -9.18 7.39
CA ASP A 477 -10.59 -9.98 6.40
C ASP A 477 -12.08 -10.07 6.71
N LYS A 478 -12.47 -10.38 7.97
CA LYS A 478 -13.89 -10.42 8.36
C LYS A 478 -14.59 -9.08 8.14
N THR A 479 -13.91 -7.98 8.45
CA THR A 479 -14.47 -6.63 8.29
C THR A 479 -14.56 -6.25 6.82
N VAL A 480 -13.54 -6.57 6.02
CA VAL A 480 -13.54 -6.42 4.56
C VAL A 480 -14.74 -7.16 3.96
N LEU A 481 -14.93 -8.44 4.28
CA LEU A 481 -16.06 -9.23 3.77
C LEU A 481 -17.41 -8.64 4.17
N SER A 482 -17.56 -8.20 5.42
CA SER A 482 -18.78 -7.53 5.89
C SER A 482 -19.12 -6.28 5.06
N LEU A 483 -18.12 -5.43 4.80
CA LEU A 483 -18.29 -4.20 4.02
C LEU A 483 -18.58 -4.47 2.54
N LEU A 484 -17.96 -5.50 1.97
CA LEU A 484 -18.21 -5.91 0.58
C LEU A 484 -19.63 -6.47 0.37
N ASN A 485 -20.26 -6.96 1.43
CA ASN A 485 -21.62 -7.49 1.42
C ASN A 485 -22.69 -6.43 1.73
N LEU A 486 -22.32 -5.17 1.95
CA LEU A 486 -23.28 -4.09 2.09
C LEU A 486 -24.07 -3.87 0.79
N PRO A 487 -25.39 -3.59 0.87
CA PRO A 487 -26.18 -3.31 -0.32
C PRO A 487 -25.64 -2.08 -1.04
N ILE A 488 -25.62 -2.15 -2.38
CA ILE A 488 -25.24 -1.01 -3.22
C ILE A 488 -26.28 0.08 -3.01
N GLU A 489 -25.97 1.12 -2.23
CA GLU A 489 -26.88 2.25 -2.09
C GLU A 489 -27.06 2.90 -3.48
N PRO A 490 -28.31 3.12 -3.93
CA PRO A 490 -28.52 3.87 -5.16
C PRO A 490 -27.93 5.27 -4.97
N PRO A 491 -27.30 5.86 -6.00
CA PRO A 491 -26.80 7.22 -5.91
C PRO A 491 -27.94 8.12 -5.45
N SER A 492 -27.69 8.95 -4.43
CA SER A 492 -28.64 9.92 -3.87
C SER A 492 -28.91 11.05 -4.87
N GLY A 493 -29.50 10.70 -6.01
CA GLY A 493 -30.09 11.64 -6.94
C GLY A 493 -31.39 12.12 -6.34
N LYS A 494 -31.36 13.24 -5.60
CA LYS A 494 -32.54 14.10 -5.55
C LYS A 494 -32.81 14.51 -6.99
N ALA A 495 -33.80 13.89 -7.61
CA ALA A 495 -34.36 14.35 -8.87
C ALA A 495 -34.75 15.82 -8.68
N VAL A 496 -33.99 16.74 -9.29
CA VAL A 496 -34.39 18.13 -9.40
C VAL A 496 -35.62 18.11 -10.30
N LYS A 497 -36.81 18.16 -9.70
CA LYS A 497 -38.04 18.49 -10.43
C LYS A 497 -37.81 19.87 -11.04
N LEU A 498 -37.57 19.90 -12.35
CA LEU A 498 -37.70 21.10 -13.17
C LEU A 498 -39.15 21.58 -13.04
N THR A 499 -39.39 22.52 -12.14
CA THR A 499 -40.63 23.29 -12.14
C THR A 499 -40.61 24.18 -13.37
N LYS A 500 -41.50 23.88 -14.33
CA LYS A 500 -41.79 24.74 -15.46
C LYS A 500 -42.18 26.13 -14.93
N SER A 501 -41.30 27.10 -15.12
CA SER A 501 -41.64 28.52 -14.99
C SER A 501 -42.70 28.87 -16.04
N LYS A 502 -43.93 29.13 -15.59
CA LYS A 502 -44.93 29.81 -16.40
C LYS A 502 -44.45 31.26 -16.59
N ARG A 503 -44.09 31.60 -17.82
CA ARG A 503 -44.02 32.99 -18.28
C ARG A 503 -45.38 33.65 -18.01
N ARG A 504 -45.38 34.77 -17.28
CA ARG A 504 -46.44 35.77 -17.36
C ARG A 504 -45.97 36.81 -18.37
N ASN A 505 -46.80 37.02 -19.40
CA ASN A 505 -46.84 38.26 -20.16
C ASN A 505 -47.35 39.39 -19.26
#